data_AF-A0A6L2ZQM4-F1
#
_entry.id   AF-A0A6L2ZQM4-F1
#
_cell.length_a   1.000
_cell.length_b   1.000
_cell.length_c   1.000
_cell.angle_alpha   90.00
_cell.angle_beta   90.00
_cell.angle_gamma   90.00
#
_symmetry.space_group_name_H-M   'P 1'
#
loop_
_entity.id
_entity.type
_entity.pdbx_description
1 polymer ?
#
loop_
_entity_poly.entity_id
_entity_poly.type
_entity_poly.pdbx_seq_one_letter_code
_entity_poly.pdbx_strand_id
1 'polypeptide(L)'
;MLKQALGLLSKKYICPEIISIPLKNNQHGWYHPQSHHLFIPPYNESTAQYLGFSEKDQAAYFTTHRPGFLLKMSSSSDDSFIDNHNAVYQRLDELLILKYHQAKTADQQNTIDAFYALNIDGISRLLIIGSREQKNHQHFTVNIAALNYAVLQIAHRGTGFLHCHLPQQPAAMGDTITRKGQHLLLFITHQMLIINDVFDPRKNTAHSRLKFIFTHGSITAAELASYYNTCNNNIHNNNANDEGAVIPMPNLLPLT
;
A
#
# COMPACT_ATOMS: atom_id res chain seq x y z
N MET A 1 -7.40 -32.75 20.27
CA MET A 1 -7.72 -31.81 21.36
C MET A 1 -7.53 -30.34 20.99
N LEU A 2 -6.33 -29.88 20.60
CA LEU A 2 -6.08 -28.45 20.31
C LEU A 2 -7.00 -27.85 19.23
N LYS A 3 -7.15 -28.51 18.06
CA LYS A 3 -8.05 -28.06 16.99
C LYS A 3 -9.51 -27.92 17.44
N GLN A 4 -9.96 -28.81 18.33
CA GLN A 4 -11.32 -28.81 18.87
C GLN A 4 -11.54 -27.68 19.88
N ALA A 5 -10.53 -27.43 20.74
CA ALA A 5 -10.55 -26.31 21.69
C ALA A 5 -10.52 -24.95 20.98
N LEU A 6 -9.69 -24.81 19.94
CA LEU A 6 -9.62 -23.59 19.12
C LEU A 6 -10.92 -23.34 18.36
N GLY A 7 -11.52 -24.39 17.80
CA GLY A 7 -12.82 -24.30 17.13
C GLY A 7 -13.98 -23.93 18.07
N LEU A 8 -13.91 -24.29 19.35
CA LEU A 8 -14.90 -23.85 20.35
C LEU A 8 -14.68 -22.40 20.78
N LEU A 9 -13.43 -21.97 20.93
CA LEU A 9 -13.06 -20.59 21.25
C LEU A 9 -13.48 -19.62 20.15
N SER A 10 -13.22 -19.95 18.88
CA SER A 10 -13.58 -19.09 17.74
C SER A 10 -15.07 -19.01 17.46
N LYS A 11 -15.86 -20.00 17.89
CA LYS A 11 -17.33 -19.90 17.87
C LYS A 11 -17.86 -18.97 18.94
N LYS A 12 -17.14 -18.86 20.08
CA LYS A 12 -17.54 -18.02 21.22
C LYS A 12 -17.09 -16.57 21.06
N TYR A 13 -15.95 -16.36 20.41
CA TYR A 13 -15.41 -15.04 20.11
C TYR A 13 -15.26 -14.94 18.59
N ILE A 14 -15.97 -14.00 17.97
CA ILE A 14 -15.80 -13.70 16.54
C ILE A 14 -14.37 -13.18 16.36
N CYS A 15 -13.45 -14.09 16.03
CA CYS A 15 -12.06 -13.77 15.71
C CYS A 15 -11.95 -13.75 14.19
N PRO A 16 -11.97 -12.56 13.56
CA PRO A 16 -12.11 -12.46 12.11
C PRO A 16 -10.85 -12.89 11.36
N GLU A 17 -9.69 -12.91 12.02
CA GLU A 17 -8.42 -13.07 11.32
C GLU A 17 -7.61 -14.26 11.87
N ILE A 18 -6.64 -14.06 12.75
CA ILE A 18 -5.78 -15.16 13.23
C ILE A 18 -5.54 -15.06 14.74
N ILE A 19 -5.47 -16.21 15.40
CA ILE A 19 -5.12 -16.37 16.81
C ILE A 19 -3.65 -16.81 16.90
N SER A 20 -2.81 -16.02 17.57
CA SER A 20 -1.45 -16.45 17.91
C SER A 20 -1.50 -17.51 19.01
N ILE A 21 -0.79 -18.62 18.79
CA ILE A 21 -0.71 -19.76 19.69
C ILE A 21 0.75 -19.93 20.10
N PRO A 22 1.10 -19.76 21.37
CA PRO A 22 2.44 -20.10 21.84
C PRO A 22 2.64 -21.62 21.74
N LEU A 23 3.74 -22.02 21.12
CA LEU A 23 4.17 -23.40 21.00
C LEU A 23 5.40 -23.65 21.89
N LYS A 24 5.86 -24.91 21.96
CA LYS A 24 7.10 -25.24 22.66
C LYS A 24 8.29 -24.53 21.99
N ASN A 25 9.41 -24.41 22.71
CA ASN A 25 10.67 -23.84 22.22
C ASN A 25 10.56 -22.37 21.74
N ASN A 26 9.70 -21.57 22.37
CA ASN A 26 9.43 -20.18 22.01
C ASN A 26 9.00 -19.99 20.54
N GLN A 27 8.40 -21.02 19.94
CA GLN A 27 7.78 -20.89 18.62
C GLN A 27 6.36 -20.34 18.77
N HIS A 28 5.86 -19.75 17.68
CA HIS A 28 4.48 -19.32 17.57
C HIS A 28 3.82 -20.06 16.40
N GLY A 29 2.56 -20.43 16.61
CA GLY A 29 1.65 -20.86 15.56
C GLY A 29 0.57 -19.80 15.36
N TRP A 30 0.00 -19.77 14.17
CA TRP A 30 -1.01 -18.81 13.76
C TRP A 30 -2.22 -19.57 13.26
N TYR A 31 -3.28 -19.63 14.08
CA TYR A 31 -4.50 -20.36 13.73
C TYR A 31 -5.52 -19.43 13.07
N HIS A 32 -5.93 -19.75 11.85
CA HIS A 32 -7.00 -19.07 11.14
C HIS A 32 -8.33 -19.78 11.40
N PRO A 33 -9.25 -19.18 12.18
CA PRO A 33 -10.43 -19.90 12.65
C PRO A 33 -11.43 -20.26 11.56
N GLN A 34 -11.58 -19.41 10.54
CA GLN A 34 -12.54 -19.63 9.48
C GLN A 34 -12.13 -20.82 8.59
N SER A 35 -10.86 -20.85 8.17
CA SER A 35 -10.34 -21.97 7.38
C SER A 35 -9.93 -23.18 8.23
N HIS A 36 -9.88 -23.06 9.56
CA HIS A 36 -9.43 -24.09 10.49
C HIS A 36 -7.99 -24.58 10.26
N HIS A 37 -7.12 -23.72 9.72
CA HIS A 37 -5.71 -24.02 9.46
C HIS A 37 -4.79 -23.43 10.54
N LEU A 38 -3.73 -24.16 10.85
CA LEU A 38 -2.67 -23.72 11.76
C LEU A 38 -1.38 -23.55 10.94
N PHE A 39 -0.91 -22.30 10.85
CA PHE A 39 0.32 -21.95 10.17
C PHE A 39 1.46 -21.91 11.18
N ILE A 40 2.52 -22.69 10.95
CA ILE A 40 3.71 -22.72 11.79
C ILE A 40 4.90 -22.43 10.88
N PRO A 41 5.45 -21.20 10.91
CA PRO A 41 6.66 -20.85 10.18
C PRO A 41 7.80 -21.83 10.46
N PRO A 42 8.65 -22.07 9.45
CA PRO A 42 9.86 -22.85 9.61
C PRO A 42 10.74 -22.37 10.77
N TYR A 43 11.52 -23.27 11.39
CA TYR A 43 12.33 -22.94 12.58
C TYR A 43 13.33 -21.80 12.34
N ASN A 44 13.90 -21.72 11.13
CA ASN A 44 14.80 -20.64 10.70
C ASN A 44 14.08 -19.30 10.47
N GLU A 45 12.75 -19.27 10.51
CA GLU A 45 11.89 -18.09 10.43
C GLU A 45 11.14 -17.86 11.75
N SER A 46 11.72 -18.28 12.89
CA SER A 46 11.08 -18.13 14.21
C SER A 46 10.76 -16.69 14.62
N THR A 47 11.40 -15.69 14.00
CA THR A 47 11.13 -14.26 14.21
C THR A 47 10.15 -13.68 13.18
N ALA A 48 9.58 -14.50 12.31
CA ALA A 48 8.64 -14.07 11.29
C ALA A 48 7.44 -13.36 11.93
N GLN A 49 7.16 -12.14 11.47
CA GLN A 49 6.02 -11.37 11.95
C GLN A 49 4.86 -11.53 10.99
N TYR A 50 3.70 -11.86 11.54
CA TYR A 50 2.47 -12.02 10.78
C TYR A 50 2.02 -10.71 10.14
N LEU A 51 1.73 -10.76 8.84
CA LEU A 51 1.23 -9.64 8.05
C LEU A 51 -0.27 -9.75 7.80
N GLY A 52 -0.83 -10.96 7.77
CA GLY A 52 -2.24 -11.12 7.44
C GLY A 52 -2.55 -12.40 6.70
N PHE A 53 -3.85 -12.63 6.50
CA PHE A 53 -4.38 -13.72 5.68
C PHE A 53 -5.01 -13.16 4.40
N SER A 54 -4.92 -13.94 3.32
CA SER A 54 -5.64 -13.69 2.08
C SER A 54 -6.51 -14.91 1.75
N GLU A 55 -7.83 -14.72 1.77
CA GLU A 55 -8.86 -15.66 1.34
C GLU A 55 -8.74 -15.96 -0.13
N LYS A 56 -8.40 -14.94 -0.95
CA LYS A 56 -8.17 -15.15 -2.39
C LYS A 56 -7.05 -16.16 -2.63
N ASP A 57 -5.96 -16.05 -1.89
CA ASP A 57 -4.80 -16.94 -2.02
C ASP A 57 -4.86 -18.17 -1.11
N GLN A 58 -5.85 -18.22 -0.21
CA GLN A 58 -5.95 -19.18 0.90
C GLN A 58 -4.63 -19.32 1.67
N ALA A 59 -3.97 -18.18 1.97
CA ALA A 59 -2.63 -18.18 2.53
C ALA A 59 -2.40 -17.11 3.61
N ALA A 60 -1.57 -17.44 4.59
CA ALA A 60 -1.04 -16.51 5.57
C ALA A 60 0.32 -15.95 5.10
N TYR A 61 0.55 -14.67 5.33
CA TYR A 61 1.76 -13.97 4.94
C TYR A 61 2.53 -13.49 6.17
N PHE A 62 3.86 -13.57 6.07
CA PHE A 62 4.77 -13.17 7.13
C PHE A 62 5.97 -12.41 6.56
N THR A 63 6.51 -11.52 7.38
CA THR A 63 7.88 -11.02 7.18
C THR A 63 8.88 -12.13 7.44
N THR A 64 10.08 -11.99 6.90
CA THR A 64 11.18 -12.94 7.09
C THR A 64 12.39 -12.23 7.66
N HIS A 65 13.36 -12.98 8.18
CA HIS A 65 14.66 -12.41 8.56
C HIS A 65 15.48 -11.96 7.35
N ARG A 66 15.10 -12.37 6.14
CA ARG A 66 15.77 -12.03 4.87
C ARG A 66 15.13 -10.77 4.30
N PRO A 67 15.82 -9.62 4.33
CA PRO A 67 15.27 -8.39 3.76
C PRO A 67 14.89 -8.60 2.30
N GLY A 68 13.72 -8.09 1.90
CA GLY A 68 13.22 -8.23 0.54
C GLY A 68 12.47 -9.53 0.26
N PHE A 69 12.30 -10.44 1.21
CA PHE A 69 11.47 -11.65 1.04
C PHE A 69 10.27 -11.68 1.98
N LEU A 70 9.15 -12.22 1.47
CA LEU A 70 7.97 -12.59 2.25
C LEU A 70 7.87 -14.11 2.34
N LEU A 71 7.37 -14.60 3.47
CA LEU A 71 6.98 -16.00 3.62
C LEU A 71 5.47 -16.10 3.39
N LYS A 72 5.07 -16.89 2.40
CA LYS A 72 3.69 -17.27 2.14
C LYS A 72 3.48 -18.71 2.58
N MET A 73 2.51 -18.93 3.46
CA MET A 73 2.12 -20.25 3.93
C MET A 73 0.70 -20.55 3.45
N SER A 74 0.58 -21.49 2.51
CA SER A 74 -0.70 -21.94 1.97
C SER A 74 -1.44 -22.81 2.98
N SER A 75 -2.78 -22.79 2.93
CA SER A 75 -3.62 -23.73 3.67
C SER A 75 -3.36 -25.20 3.26
N SER A 76 -2.82 -25.44 2.05
CA SER A 76 -2.38 -26.77 1.61
C SER A 76 -1.15 -27.32 2.34
N SER A 77 -0.58 -26.57 3.27
CA SER A 77 0.67 -26.86 4.00
C SER A 77 1.97 -26.65 3.21
N ASP A 78 1.89 -26.03 2.03
CA ASP A 78 3.07 -25.59 1.29
C ASP A 78 3.49 -24.19 1.75
N ASP A 79 4.77 -24.03 2.09
CA ASP A 79 5.39 -22.73 2.31
C ASP A 79 6.28 -22.33 1.13
N SER A 80 6.30 -21.03 0.82
CA SER A 80 7.11 -20.48 -0.26
C SER A 80 7.62 -19.09 0.10
N PHE A 81 8.80 -18.77 -0.41
CA PHE A 81 9.36 -17.44 -0.31
C PHE A 81 9.01 -16.64 -1.56
N ILE A 82 8.48 -15.44 -1.36
CA ILE A 82 8.18 -14.49 -2.42
C ILE A 82 9.26 -13.42 -2.38
N ASP A 83 9.92 -13.22 -3.51
CA ASP A 83 10.79 -12.07 -3.70
C ASP A 83 9.94 -10.80 -3.81
N ASN A 84 10.10 -9.92 -2.83
CA ASN A 84 9.43 -8.63 -2.72
C ASN A 84 10.36 -7.48 -3.12
N HIS A 85 11.45 -7.77 -3.83
CA HIS A 85 12.31 -6.86 -4.59
C HIS A 85 12.48 -5.49 -3.94
N ASN A 86 13.42 -5.39 -3.00
CA ASN A 86 13.75 -4.15 -2.30
C ASN A 86 12.60 -3.52 -1.50
N ALA A 87 11.45 -4.18 -1.35
CA ALA A 87 10.35 -3.67 -0.56
C ALA A 87 10.14 -4.53 0.70
N VAL A 88 9.75 -3.86 1.78
CA VAL A 88 9.50 -4.50 3.09
C VAL A 88 8.10 -4.14 3.55
N TYR A 89 7.31 -5.16 3.86
CA TYR A 89 6.03 -4.98 4.52
C TYR A 89 6.19 -4.97 6.03
N GLN A 90 5.39 -4.15 6.70
CA GLN A 90 5.21 -4.13 8.14
C GLN A 90 3.73 -3.94 8.43
N ARG A 91 3.23 -4.59 9.47
CA ARG A 91 1.87 -4.37 9.95
C ARG A 91 1.86 -3.64 11.30
N LEU A 92 0.94 -2.70 11.44
CA LEU A 92 0.57 -2.04 12.69
C LEU A 92 -0.97 -2.10 12.79
N ASP A 93 -1.50 -3.11 13.48
CA ASP A 93 -2.94 -3.36 13.62
C ASP A 93 -3.68 -3.38 12.27
N GLU A 94 -4.52 -2.38 11.99
CA GLU A 94 -5.31 -2.23 10.76
C GLU A 94 -4.56 -1.49 9.63
N LEU A 95 -3.29 -1.15 9.83
CA LEU A 95 -2.44 -0.50 8.86
C LEU A 95 -1.36 -1.45 8.36
N LEU A 96 -1.37 -1.72 7.06
CA LEU A 96 -0.21 -2.30 6.38
C LEU A 96 0.69 -1.17 5.88
N ILE A 97 2.00 -1.35 5.98
CA ILE A 97 3.01 -0.40 5.54
C ILE A 97 3.91 -1.12 4.55
N LEU A 98 4.06 -0.56 3.35
CA LEU A 98 5.03 -0.96 2.35
C LEU A 98 6.15 0.08 2.30
N LYS A 99 7.36 -0.31 2.68
CA LYS A 99 8.55 0.55 2.59
C LYS A 99 9.42 0.09 1.44
N TYR A 100 9.68 0.98 0.49
CA TYR A 100 10.69 0.74 -0.52
C TYR A 100 12.08 1.05 0.06
N HIS A 101 13.00 0.12 -0.10
CA HIS A 101 14.39 0.13 0.36
C HIS A 101 15.28 -0.35 -0.78
N GLN A 102 15.81 0.57 -1.56
CA GLN A 102 16.71 0.17 -2.64
C GLN A 102 17.94 -0.57 -2.09
N ALA A 103 18.33 -1.69 -2.72
CA ALA A 103 19.63 -2.30 -2.50
C ALA A 103 20.74 -1.35 -2.97
N LYS A 104 21.75 -1.15 -2.13
CA LYS A 104 22.89 -0.22 -2.33
C LYS A 104 23.70 -0.44 -3.62
N THR A 105 23.42 -1.50 -4.38
CA THR A 105 24.27 -2.00 -5.48
C THR A 105 23.64 -1.93 -6.87
N ALA A 106 22.39 -1.46 -7.02
CA ALA A 106 21.73 -1.45 -8.32
C ALA A 106 21.96 -0.13 -9.08
N ASP A 107 23.09 -0.01 -9.78
CA ASP A 107 23.30 0.92 -10.91
C ASP A 107 22.52 0.46 -12.17
N GLN A 108 21.29 -0.03 -12.00
CA GLN A 108 20.56 -0.69 -13.09
C GLN A 108 19.39 0.15 -13.57
N GLN A 109 19.67 0.90 -14.64
CA GLN A 109 18.75 1.68 -15.47
C GLN A 109 17.54 0.90 -16.03
N ASN A 110 17.43 -0.42 -15.79
CA ASN A 110 16.48 -1.32 -16.45
C ASN A 110 15.88 -2.42 -15.55
N THR A 111 16.01 -2.34 -14.22
CA THR A 111 15.28 -3.28 -13.35
C THR A 111 13.85 -2.79 -13.20
N ILE A 112 12.88 -3.64 -13.58
CA ILE A 112 11.48 -3.37 -13.31
C ILE A 112 11.34 -3.39 -11.79
N ASP A 113 11.20 -2.22 -11.16
CA ASP A 113 10.92 -2.05 -9.73
C ASP A 113 9.51 -2.58 -9.41
N ALA A 114 9.33 -3.90 -9.48
CA ALA A 114 8.09 -4.59 -9.17
C ALA A 114 8.20 -5.21 -7.78
N PHE A 115 7.38 -4.74 -6.85
CA PHE A 115 7.16 -5.40 -5.57
C PHE A 115 5.98 -6.37 -5.69
N TYR A 116 5.84 -7.28 -4.72
CA TYR A 116 4.68 -8.16 -4.63
C TYR A 116 3.47 -7.39 -4.08
N ALA A 117 2.42 -7.23 -4.89
CA ALA A 117 1.17 -6.61 -4.48
C ALA A 117 0.42 -7.50 -3.47
N LEU A 118 0.74 -7.32 -2.19
CA LEU A 118 0.14 -8.06 -1.10
C LEU A 118 -1.24 -7.48 -0.78
N ASN A 119 -2.25 -8.35 -0.71
CA ASN A 119 -3.63 -7.99 -0.37
C ASN A 119 -4.08 -8.86 0.80
N ILE A 120 -4.34 -8.21 1.94
CA ILE A 120 -4.69 -8.86 3.20
C ILE A 120 -6.14 -8.51 3.54
N ASP A 121 -6.93 -9.52 3.89
CA ASP A 121 -8.32 -9.32 4.30
C ASP A 121 -8.42 -8.68 5.67
N GLY A 122 -9.47 -7.88 5.88
CA GLY A 122 -9.69 -7.15 7.14
C GLY A 122 -8.77 -5.93 7.34
N ILE A 123 -7.75 -5.72 6.50
CA ILE A 123 -6.95 -4.49 6.50
C ILE A 123 -7.55 -3.51 5.48
N SER A 124 -7.99 -2.35 5.97
CA SER A 124 -8.60 -1.31 5.12
C SER A 124 -7.59 -0.33 4.53
N ARG A 125 -6.39 -0.23 5.13
CA ARG A 125 -5.41 0.83 4.82
C ARG A 125 -4.01 0.30 4.54
N LEU A 126 -3.42 0.79 3.45
CA LEU A 126 -2.01 0.58 3.13
C LEU A 126 -1.29 1.93 3.00
N LEU A 127 -0.15 2.07 3.69
CA LEU A 127 0.77 3.20 3.57
C LEU A 127 2.01 2.78 2.78
N ILE A 128 2.23 3.43 1.64
CA ILE A 128 3.39 3.25 0.78
C ILE A 128 4.39 4.38 1.07
N ILE A 129 5.61 3.99 1.45
CA ILE A 129 6.68 4.93 1.81
C ILE A 129 7.84 4.75 0.83
N GLY A 130 8.14 5.79 0.07
CA GLY A 130 9.35 5.84 -0.77
C GLY A 130 10.62 5.96 0.09
N SER A 131 11.73 5.45 -0.42
CA SER A 131 13.03 5.54 0.26
C SER A 131 13.54 6.98 0.30
N ARG A 132 14.07 7.42 1.45
CA ARG A 132 14.82 8.69 1.54
C ARG A 132 16.10 8.69 0.70
N GLU A 133 16.64 7.50 0.46
CA GLU A 133 17.89 7.30 -0.28
C GLU A 133 17.67 7.26 -1.79
N GLN A 134 16.41 7.26 -2.25
CA GLN A 134 16.09 7.24 -3.67
C GLN A 134 16.63 8.49 -4.37
N LYS A 135 17.51 8.29 -5.34
CA LYS A 135 18.18 9.33 -6.12
C LYS A 135 17.32 9.79 -7.31
N ASN A 136 17.64 10.97 -7.83
CA ASN A 136 16.91 11.68 -8.86
C ASN A 136 16.69 10.96 -10.21
N HIS A 137 17.49 9.93 -10.53
CA HIS A 137 17.40 9.13 -11.76
C HIS A 137 16.72 7.76 -11.54
N GLN A 138 16.32 7.47 -10.31
CA GLN A 138 15.74 6.19 -9.94
C GLN A 138 14.23 6.28 -9.96
N HIS A 139 13.60 5.19 -10.37
CA HIS A 139 12.15 5.06 -10.41
C HIS A 139 11.70 4.11 -9.30
N PHE A 140 10.47 4.27 -8.85
CA PHE A 140 9.77 3.27 -8.06
C PHE A 140 8.35 3.24 -8.60
N THR A 141 7.92 2.09 -9.10
CA THR A 141 6.63 1.97 -9.79
C THR A 141 5.67 1.17 -8.94
N VAL A 142 4.46 1.71 -8.77
CA VAL A 142 3.39 1.11 -8.00
C VAL A 142 2.17 0.93 -8.88
N ASN A 143 1.71 -0.31 -9.00
CA ASN A 143 0.43 -0.59 -9.63
C ASN A 143 -0.68 -0.51 -8.58
N ILE A 144 -1.34 0.64 -8.50
CA ILE A 144 -2.45 0.89 -7.58
C ILE A 144 -3.63 -0.05 -7.87
N ALA A 145 -3.88 -0.38 -9.13
CA ALA A 145 -4.97 -1.29 -9.52
C ALA A 145 -4.79 -2.72 -8.99
N ALA A 146 -3.57 -3.11 -8.60
CA ALA A 146 -3.30 -4.42 -8.02
C ALA A 146 -3.49 -4.47 -6.49
N LEU A 147 -3.74 -3.31 -5.85
CA LEU A 147 -3.85 -3.16 -4.40
C LEU A 147 -5.31 -2.93 -4.02
N ASN A 148 -5.88 -3.84 -3.22
CA ASN A 148 -7.28 -3.86 -2.81
C ASN A 148 -7.46 -3.31 -1.39
N TYR A 149 -7.05 -2.07 -1.19
CA TYR A 149 -7.24 -1.35 0.08
C TYR A 149 -8.20 -0.18 -0.12
N ALA A 150 -9.11 0.03 0.83
CA ALA A 150 -10.06 1.14 0.79
C ALA A 150 -9.33 2.49 0.85
N VAL A 151 -8.22 2.55 1.59
CA VAL A 151 -7.38 3.75 1.71
C VAL A 151 -5.92 3.41 1.36
N LEU A 152 -5.39 4.10 0.36
CA LEU A 152 -3.99 4.05 -0.04
C LEU A 152 -3.34 5.37 0.29
N GLN A 153 -2.32 5.36 1.15
CA GLN A 153 -1.57 6.56 1.49
C GLN A 153 -0.16 6.50 0.91
N ILE A 154 0.31 7.61 0.36
CA ILE A 154 1.62 7.72 -0.26
C ILE A 154 2.44 8.78 0.44
N ALA A 155 3.61 8.39 0.95
CA ALA A 155 4.63 9.28 1.48
C ALA A 155 5.88 9.23 0.60
N HIS A 156 6.01 10.21 -0.30
CA HIS A 156 7.19 10.34 -1.15
C HIS A 156 8.29 11.09 -0.42
N ARG A 157 9.36 10.38 -0.01
CA ARG A 157 10.43 10.94 0.83
C ARG A 157 11.80 11.06 0.14
N GLY A 158 11.94 10.45 -1.03
CA GLY A 158 13.18 10.48 -1.81
C GLY A 158 13.24 11.65 -2.77
N THR A 159 14.29 11.68 -3.59
CA THR A 159 14.45 12.65 -4.69
C THR A 159 14.15 12.04 -6.07
N GLY A 160 13.93 10.73 -6.13
CA GLY A 160 13.62 10.01 -7.37
C GLY A 160 12.19 10.20 -7.85
N PHE A 161 11.81 9.35 -8.79
CA PHE A 161 10.47 9.32 -9.36
C PHE A 161 9.64 8.22 -8.71
N LEU A 162 8.40 8.56 -8.37
CA LEU A 162 7.40 7.59 -7.91
C LEU A 162 6.27 7.58 -8.94
N HIS A 163 6.11 6.45 -9.63
CA HIS A 163 5.08 6.28 -10.65
C HIS A 163 3.95 5.42 -10.10
N CYS A 164 2.73 5.93 -10.12
CA CYS A 164 1.54 5.22 -9.67
C CYS A 164 0.64 4.93 -10.86
N HIS A 165 0.59 3.67 -11.30
CA HIS A 165 -0.37 3.22 -12.32
C HIS A 165 -1.73 3.05 -11.68
N LEU A 166 -2.71 3.80 -12.16
CA LEU A 166 -4.08 3.78 -11.68
C LEU A 166 -4.95 2.84 -12.53
N PRO A 167 -6.05 2.31 -11.97
CA PRO A 167 -6.99 1.49 -12.73
C PRO A 167 -7.51 2.25 -13.95
N GLN A 168 -7.85 1.51 -15.01
CA GLN A 168 -8.44 2.09 -16.22
C GLN A 168 -9.74 2.79 -15.84
N GLN A 169 -9.81 4.11 -16.04
CA GLN A 169 -11.05 4.85 -15.86
C GLN A 169 -11.94 4.60 -17.09
N PRO A 170 -13.21 4.20 -16.93
CA PRO A 170 -14.22 4.52 -17.93
C PRO A 170 -14.24 6.04 -18.05
N ALA A 171 -14.22 6.56 -19.27
CA ALA A 171 -14.07 7.99 -19.60
C ALA A 171 -15.18 8.92 -19.07
N ALA A 172 -16.04 8.47 -18.16
CA ALA A 172 -17.21 9.21 -17.68
C ALA A 172 -17.43 9.03 -16.17
N MET A 173 -16.89 10.00 -15.42
CA MET A 173 -17.44 10.62 -14.21
C MET A 173 -17.32 9.90 -12.85
N GLY A 174 -16.80 10.66 -11.88
CA GLY A 174 -16.96 10.39 -10.45
C GLY A 174 -15.76 10.78 -9.58
N ASP A 175 -14.56 10.80 -10.17
CA ASP A 175 -13.35 11.02 -9.39
C ASP A 175 -13.19 12.49 -9.01
N THR A 176 -12.89 12.72 -7.74
CA THR A 176 -12.79 14.05 -7.16
C THR A 176 -11.51 14.20 -6.37
N ILE A 177 -11.11 15.45 -6.18
CA ILE A 177 -10.00 15.79 -5.31
C ILE A 177 -10.42 16.81 -4.26
N THR A 178 -9.77 16.71 -3.11
CA THR A 178 -9.90 17.70 -2.05
C THR A 178 -8.57 17.87 -1.30
N ARG A 179 -8.40 19.01 -0.66
CA ARG A 179 -7.29 19.30 0.22
C ARG A 179 -7.71 19.14 1.67
N LYS A 180 -6.87 18.49 2.47
CA LYS A 180 -6.98 18.45 3.93
C LYS A 180 -5.62 18.75 4.55
N GLY A 181 -5.47 19.92 5.14
CA GLY A 181 -4.17 20.41 5.60
C GLY A 181 -3.14 20.45 4.47
N GLN A 182 -2.04 19.71 4.65
CA GLN A 182 -0.96 19.59 3.66
C GLN A 182 -1.12 18.40 2.71
N HIS A 183 -2.21 17.64 2.84
CA HIS A 183 -2.48 16.43 2.07
C HIS A 183 -3.43 16.72 0.91
N LEU A 184 -3.17 16.04 -0.20
CA LEU A 184 -4.10 15.97 -1.33
C LEU A 184 -4.80 14.62 -1.30
N LEU A 185 -6.13 14.62 -1.33
CA LEU A 185 -6.96 13.42 -1.32
C LEU A 185 -7.58 13.27 -2.72
N LEU A 186 -7.44 12.09 -3.31
CA LEU A 186 -8.05 11.68 -4.57
C LEU A 186 -9.06 10.58 -4.25
N PHE A 187 -10.31 10.76 -4.65
CA PHE A 187 -11.33 9.73 -4.56
C PHE A 187 -11.47 9.08 -5.93
N ILE A 188 -11.02 7.83 -6.05
CA ILE A 188 -10.98 7.08 -7.30
C ILE A 188 -11.71 5.77 -7.08
N THR A 189 -12.85 5.57 -7.78
CA THR A 189 -13.68 4.34 -7.80
C THR A 189 -13.40 3.33 -6.67
N HIS A 190 -14.15 3.45 -5.56
CA HIS A 190 -14.07 2.61 -4.34
C HIS A 190 -12.76 2.70 -3.53
N GLN A 191 -11.84 3.59 -3.89
CA GLN A 191 -10.58 3.83 -3.17
C GLN A 191 -10.37 5.32 -2.88
N MET A 192 -9.71 5.58 -1.75
CA MET A 192 -9.20 6.91 -1.41
C MET A 192 -7.68 6.88 -1.46
N LEU A 193 -7.09 7.69 -2.33
CA LEU A 193 -5.66 7.91 -2.39
C LEU A 193 -5.31 9.19 -1.63
N ILE A 194 -4.47 9.07 -0.61
CA ILE A 194 -3.98 10.20 0.19
C ILE A 194 -2.52 10.43 -0.15
N ILE A 195 -2.22 11.59 -0.70
CA ILE A 195 -0.86 11.99 -1.04
C ILE A 195 -0.36 12.93 0.04
N ASN A 196 0.71 12.52 0.73
CA ASN A 196 1.19 13.26 1.86
C ASN A 196 2.01 14.49 1.48
N ASP A 197 1.75 15.59 2.20
CA ASP A 197 2.57 16.80 2.21
C ASP A 197 2.78 17.43 0.82
N VAL A 198 1.86 17.23 -0.13
CA VAL A 198 1.96 17.79 -1.49
C VAL A 198 1.98 19.32 -1.49
N PHE A 199 1.24 19.93 -0.56
CA PHE A 199 1.18 21.38 -0.42
C PHE A 199 2.29 21.95 0.48
N ASP A 200 3.15 21.10 1.08
CA ASP A 200 4.30 21.51 1.89
C ASP A 200 5.61 21.08 1.23
N PRO A 201 6.20 21.94 0.36
CA PRO A 201 7.42 21.60 -0.37
C PRO A 201 8.63 21.39 0.55
N ARG A 202 8.58 21.82 1.82
CA ARG A 202 9.66 21.57 2.78
C ARG A 202 9.65 20.13 3.30
N LYS A 203 8.46 19.50 3.33
CA LYS A 203 8.27 18.11 3.76
C LYS A 203 8.33 17.13 2.59
N ASN A 204 7.87 17.53 1.42
CA ASN A 204 7.90 16.72 0.21
C ASN A 204 8.44 17.54 -0.97
N THR A 205 9.76 17.55 -1.15
CA THR A 205 10.41 18.26 -2.26
C THR A 205 10.24 17.57 -3.61
N ALA A 206 9.81 16.30 -3.62
CA ALA A 206 9.74 15.47 -4.82
C ALA A 206 8.29 15.22 -5.29
N HIS A 207 7.33 16.01 -4.83
CA HIS A 207 5.92 15.90 -5.26
C HIS A 207 5.75 16.13 -6.78
N SER A 208 6.60 16.93 -7.41
CA SER A 208 6.65 17.09 -8.88
C SER A 208 7.14 15.84 -9.63
N ARG A 209 7.72 14.86 -8.91
CA ARG A 209 8.23 13.59 -9.44
C ARG A 209 7.35 12.40 -9.05
N LEU A 210 6.31 12.64 -8.24
CA LEU A 210 5.23 11.70 -8.02
C LEU A 210 4.23 11.85 -9.17
N LYS A 211 4.14 10.83 -10.01
CA LYS A 211 3.36 10.83 -11.26
C LYS A 211 2.28 9.77 -11.20
N PHE A 212 1.04 10.17 -11.46
CA PHE A 212 -0.11 9.29 -11.64
C PHE A 212 -0.29 9.00 -13.12
N ILE A 213 -0.32 7.72 -13.47
CA ILE A 213 -0.38 7.24 -14.85
C ILE A 213 -1.74 6.55 -15.03
N PHE A 214 -2.58 7.15 -15.86
CA PHE A 214 -3.87 6.64 -16.29
C PHE A 214 -3.76 6.11 -17.71
N THR A 215 -4.81 5.45 -18.20
CA THR A 215 -4.87 4.93 -19.58
C THR A 215 -4.72 6.02 -20.63
N HIS A 216 -5.32 7.19 -20.41
CA HIS A 216 -5.39 8.27 -21.39
C HIS A 216 -4.40 9.41 -21.14
N GLY A 217 -3.58 9.33 -20.09
CA GLY A 217 -2.65 10.41 -19.78
C GLY A 217 -2.01 10.25 -18.43
N SER A 218 -1.24 11.26 -18.05
CA SER A 218 -0.55 11.25 -16.77
C SER A 218 -0.49 12.65 -16.19
N ILE A 219 -0.48 12.73 -14.87
CA ILE A 219 -0.42 14.00 -14.14
C ILE A 219 0.42 13.82 -12.88
N THR A 220 1.21 14.83 -12.53
CA THR A 220 2.01 14.83 -11.31
C THR A 220 1.19 15.30 -10.10
N ALA A 221 1.63 14.95 -8.89
CA ALA A 221 1.01 15.48 -7.68
C ALA A 221 1.10 17.02 -7.60
N ALA A 222 2.19 17.60 -8.13
CA ALA A 222 2.35 19.05 -8.25
C ALA A 222 1.29 19.70 -9.15
N GLU A 223 1.07 19.13 -10.33
CA GLU A 223 0.06 19.63 -11.28
C GLU A 223 -1.35 19.51 -10.70
N LEU A 224 -1.67 18.40 -10.03
CA LEU A 224 -2.96 18.23 -9.34
C LEU A 224 -3.17 19.25 -8.21
N ALA A 225 -2.15 19.51 -7.40
CA ALA A 225 -2.22 20.51 -6.34
C ALA A 225 -2.38 21.93 -6.90
N SER A 226 -1.69 22.25 -8.00
CA SER A 226 -1.85 23.53 -8.69
C SER A 226 -3.25 23.69 -9.28
N TYR A 227 -3.78 22.64 -9.91
CA TYR A 227 -5.15 22.61 -10.42
C TYR A 227 -6.16 22.85 -9.29
N TYR A 228 -5.98 22.17 -8.15
CA TYR A 228 -6.84 22.36 -6.97
C TYR A 228 -6.89 23.81 -6.51
N ASN A 229 -5.73 24.45 -6.32
CA ASN A 229 -5.68 25.84 -5.86
C ASN A 229 -6.36 26.79 -6.85
N THR A 230 -6.15 26.59 -8.16
CA THR A 230 -6.79 27.41 -9.21
C THR A 230 -8.31 27.28 -9.17
N CYS A 231 -8.83 26.06 -9.13
CA CYS A 231 -10.27 25.83 -9.08
C CYS A 231 -10.91 26.32 -7.79
N ASN A 232 -10.27 26.07 -6.64
CA ASN A 232 -10.79 26.49 -5.33
C ASN A 232 -10.92 28.03 -5.25
N ASN A 233 -9.90 28.76 -5.70
CA ASN A 233 -9.92 30.23 -5.72
C ASN A 233 -11.03 30.80 -6.61
N ASN A 234 -11.41 30.10 -7.69
CA ASN A 234 -12.49 30.51 -8.57
C ASN A 234 -13.89 30.22 -7.99
N ILE A 235 -14.01 29.23 -7.10
CA ILE A 235 -15.27 28.86 -6.45
C ILE A 235 -15.51 29.72 -5.20
N HIS A 236 -14.45 30.02 -4.45
CA HIS A 236 -14.51 30.79 -3.22
C HIS A 236 -13.79 32.12 -3.42
N ASN A 237 -14.55 33.16 -3.84
CA ASN A 237 -14.10 34.54 -4.02
C ASN A 237 -13.44 35.13 -2.75
N ASN A 238 -12.14 34.86 -2.55
CA ASN A 238 -11.17 35.55 -1.68
C ASN A 238 -10.61 34.84 -0.43
N ASN A 239 -10.72 33.53 -0.25
CA ASN A 239 -9.95 32.85 0.81
C ASN A 239 -9.09 31.70 0.26
N ALA A 240 -7.80 31.98 0.02
CA ALA A 240 -6.78 31.02 -0.44
C ALA A 240 -6.51 29.84 0.52
N ASN A 241 -7.29 29.74 1.60
CA ASN A 241 -7.14 28.77 2.69
C ASN A 241 -8.42 27.96 2.95
N ASP A 242 -9.47 28.05 2.11
CA ASP A 242 -10.66 27.20 2.28
C ASP A 242 -10.28 25.74 1.99
N GLU A 243 -9.99 25.00 3.05
CA GLU A 243 -9.79 23.55 3.04
C GLU A 243 -11.14 22.84 2.85
N GLY A 244 -11.15 21.73 2.13
CA GLY A 244 -12.32 20.86 2.05
C GLY A 244 -13.26 21.07 0.86
N ALA A 245 -12.98 22.00 -0.06
CA ALA A 245 -13.68 22.02 -1.34
C ALA A 245 -13.42 20.70 -2.08
N VAL A 246 -14.48 20.05 -2.55
CA VAL A 246 -14.41 18.82 -3.35
C VAL A 246 -14.64 19.23 -4.80
N ILE A 247 -13.61 19.08 -5.63
CA ILE A 247 -13.67 19.46 -7.05
C ILE A 247 -13.45 18.22 -7.93
N PRO A 248 -13.98 18.20 -9.17
CA PRO A 248 -13.69 17.13 -10.12
C PRO A 248 -12.19 16.99 -10.40
N MET A 249 -11.72 15.78 -10.70
CA MET A 249 -10.39 15.58 -11.29
C MET A 249 -10.28 16.29 -12.65
N PRO A 250 -9.08 16.78 -13.05
CA PRO A 250 -8.88 17.35 -14.38
C PRO A 250 -9.05 16.29 -15.47
N ASN A 251 -9.66 16.66 -16.59
CA ASN A 251 -9.77 15.81 -17.77
C ASN A 251 -8.38 15.59 -18.38
N LEU A 252 -7.91 14.35 -18.37
CA LEU A 252 -6.66 13.95 -19.02
C LEU A 252 -6.99 13.53 -20.46
N LEU A 253 -6.61 14.36 -21.43
CA LEU A 253 -6.77 14.05 -22.84
C LEU A 253 -5.70 13.03 -23.30
N PRO A 254 -6.02 12.14 -24.27
CA PRO A 254 -5.05 11.23 -24.87
C PRO A 254 -3.80 11.97 -25.32
N LEU A 255 -2.63 11.41 -25.02
CA LEU A 255 -1.38 11.81 -25.66
C LEU A 255 -1.52 11.55 -27.17
N THR A 256 -1.61 12.62 -27.97
CA THR A 256 -1.61 12.58 -29.43
C THR A 256 -0.26 12.13 -29.98
#